data_AF-A0AAC9APW8-F1
#
_entry.id   AF-A0AAC9APW8-F1
#
_cell.length_a   1.000
_cell.length_b   1.000
_cell.length_c   1.000
_cell.angle_alpha   90.00
_cell.angle_beta   90.00
_cell.angle_gamma   90.00
#
_symmetry.space_group_name_H-M   'P 1'
#
loop_
_entity.id
_entity.type
_entity.pdbx_description
1 polymer ?
#
loop_
_entity_poly.entity_id
_entity_poly.type
_entity_poly.pdbx_seq_one_letter_code
_entity_poly.pdbx_strand_id
1 'polypeptide(L)'
;MTANTPRQRMNDKRRQHIFSENCTGHNVAPCCICSQPIHRHNDRWIVERKRALALLGKDVNNNCGPAHYDCARVKTHTEDLPKIRKPSAGRLCTRARKRSDGRLAENVLLAEGYAISWRPKVKRPWCG
;
A
#
# COMPACT_ATOMS: atom_id res chain seq x y z
N MET A 1 10.18 0.60 12.90
CA MET A 1 8.99 0.22 12.11
C MET A 1 8.08 1.44 12.01
N THR A 2 7.88 2.03 10.83
CA THR A 2 6.88 3.11 10.67
C THR A 2 5.50 2.47 10.74
N ALA A 3 4.81 2.66 11.85
CA ALA A 3 3.49 2.10 12.07
C ALA A 3 2.50 2.58 11.00
N ASN A 4 1.64 1.68 10.54
CA ASN A 4 0.55 2.03 9.62
C ASN A 4 -0.32 3.13 10.24
N THR A 5 -0.83 4.03 9.41
CA THR A 5 -1.74 5.08 9.90
C THR A 5 -3.02 4.43 10.44
N PRO A 6 -3.42 4.69 11.70
CA PRO A 6 -4.63 4.14 12.27
C PRO A 6 -5.86 4.67 11.53
N ARG A 7 -6.83 3.79 11.27
CA ARG A 7 -8.12 4.15 10.67
C ARG A 7 -9.03 4.73 11.75
N GLN A 8 -9.52 5.93 11.56
CA GLN A 8 -10.59 6.51 12.36
C GLN A 8 -11.93 5.87 12.00
N ARG A 9 -12.85 5.88 12.97
CA ARG A 9 -14.22 5.40 12.76
C ARG A 9 -14.91 6.26 11.70
N MET A 10 -15.52 5.60 10.71
CA MET A 10 -16.39 6.27 9.73
C MET A 10 -17.79 6.37 10.32
N ASN A 11 -18.21 7.56 10.73
CA ASN A 11 -19.55 7.85 11.21
C ASN A 11 -20.40 8.49 10.10
N ASP A 12 -21.73 8.42 10.20
CA ASP A 12 -22.63 8.96 9.19
C ASP A 12 -22.44 10.46 8.97
N LYS A 13 -22.18 11.22 10.05
CA LYS A 13 -21.83 12.65 9.96
C LYS A 13 -20.59 12.89 9.10
N ARG A 14 -19.52 12.11 9.31
CA ARG A 14 -18.27 12.22 8.54
C ARG A 14 -18.50 11.80 7.08
N ARG A 15 -19.27 10.73 6.86
CA ARG A 15 -19.64 10.26 5.51
C ARG A 15 -20.43 11.32 4.75
N GLN A 16 -21.40 11.97 5.39
CA GLN A 16 -22.17 13.07 4.80
C GLN A 16 -21.28 14.25 4.49
N HIS A 17 -20.43 14.66 5.44
CA HIS A 17 -19.51 15.79 5.25
C HIS A 17 -18.56 15.57 4.06
N ILE A 18 -17.92 14.40 3.96
CA ILE A 18 -17.04 14.06 2.84
C ILE A 18 -17.80 14.09 1.50
N PHE A 19 -19.04 13.60 1.48
CA PHE A 19 -19.84 13.67 0.25
C PHE A 19 -20.16 15.12 -0.11
N SER A 20 -20.65 15.91 0.84
CA SER A 20 -21.01 17.32 0.65
C SER A 20 -19.83 18.18 0.21
N GLU A 21 -18.63 17.95 0.75
CA GLU A 21 -17.40 18.64 0.34
C GLU A 21 -17.02 18.38 -1.13
N ASN A 22 -17.41 17.23 -1.68
CA ASN A 22 -17.13 16.83 -3.06
C ASN A 22 -18.35 17.01 -3.98
N CYS A 23 -19.47 17.54 -3.50
CA CYS A 23 -20.67 17.71 -4.32
C CYS A 23 -20.44 18.73 -5.44
N THR A 24 -20.76 18.33 -6.67
CA THR A 24 -20.80 19.22 -7.84
C THR A 24 -22.22 19.68 -8.17
N GLY A 25 -23.23 19.07 -7.55
CA GLY A 25 -24.64 19.42 -7.71
C GLY A 25 -25.50 18.84 -6.59
N HIS A 26 -26.82 18.94 -6.74
CA HIS A 26 -27.75 18.47 -5.71
C HIS A 26 -27.71 16.93 -5.60
N ASN A 27 -27.12 16.43 -4.51
CA ASN A 27 -26.92 15.00 -4.24
C ASN A 27 -26.09 14.26 -5.30
N VAL A 28 -25.21 14.97 -6.01
CA VAL A 28 -24.29 14.40 -7.00
C VAL A 28 -22.86 14.81 -6.68
N ALA A 29 -21.97 13.82 -6.60
CA ALA A 29 -20.54 14.04 -6.42
C ALA A 29 -19.75 13.14 -7.40
N PRO A 30 -18.60 13.59 -7.93
CA PRO A 30 -17.78 12.78 -8.81
C PRO A 30 -17.05 11.70 -8.02
N CYS A 31 -16.94 10.51 -8.61
CA CYS A 31 -16.13 9.43 -8.07
C CYS A 31 -14.66 9.83 -8.00
N CYS A 32 -14.01 9.64 -6.85
CA CYS A 32 -12.60 9.99 -6.67
C CYS A 32 -11.61 9.09 -7.44
N ILE A 33 -12.10 8.07 -8.15
CA ILE A 33 -11.30 7.12 -8.94
C ILE A 33 -11.52 7.32 -10.45
N CYS A 34 -12.78 7.27 -10.91
CA CYS A 34 -13.12 7.34 -12.34
C CYS A 34 -13.72 8.68 -12.77
N SER A 35 -13.93 9.62 -11.84
CA SER A 35 -14.51 10.94 -12.06
C SER A 35 -15.96 10.96 -12.58
N GLN A 36 -16.59 9.80 -12.79
CA GLN A 36 -18.00 9.70 -13.17
C GLN A 36 -18.92 10.11 -12.01
N PRO A 37 -20.11 10.66 -12.30
CA PRO A 37 -21.04 11.10 -11.28
C PRO A 37 -21.55 9.94 -10.41
N ILE A 38 -21.72 10.22 -9.13
CA ILE A 38 -22.36 9.36 -8.14
C ILE A 38 -23.60 10.08 -7.63
N HIS A 39 -24.76 9.47 -7.81
CA HIS A 39 -26.01 9.91 -7.22
C HIS A 39 -26.13 9.35 -5.80
N ARG A 40 -26.13 10.23 -4.80
CA ARG A 40 -26.05 9.89 -3.36
C ARG A 40 -27.02 8.80 -2.92
N HIS A 41 -28.24 8.83 -3.44
CA HIS A 41 -29.35 7.98 -3.03
C HIS A 41 -29.62 6.81 -3.98
N ASN A 42 -29.24 6.94 -5.25
CA ASN A 42 -29.56 5.95 -6.28
C ASN A 42 -28.41 4.95 -6.48
N ASP A 43 -27.17 5.39 -6.27
CA ASP A 43 -25.99 4.58 -6.53
C ASP A 43 -25.43 3.96 -5.26
N ARG A 44 -24.82 2.78 -5.42
CA ARG A 44 -24.05 2.15 -4.34
C ARG A 44 -22.64 2.74 -4.31
N TRP A 45 -22.37 3.57 -3.30
CA TRP A 45 -21.08 4.21 -3.11
C TRP A 45 -20.53 4.03 -1.69
N ILE A 46 -19.21 4.18 -1.56
CA ILE A 46 -18.50 4.13 -0.28
C ILE A 46 -17.54 5.32 -0.15
N VAL A 47 -17.09 5.58 1.07
CA VAL A 47 -16.00 6.53 1.31
C VAL A 47 -14.68 5.82 1.11
N GLU A 48 -13.98 6.17 0.05
CA GLU A 48 -12.70 5.59 -0.32
C GLU A 48 -11.55 6.56 -0.09
N ARG A 49 -10.39 6.02 0.30
CA ARG A 49 -9.18 6.82 0.51
C ARG A 49 -8.39 6.87 -0.79
N LYS A 50 -8.10 8.09 -1.28
CA LYS A 50 -7.30 8.32 -2.49
C LYS A 50 -5.94 7.62 -2.36
N ARG A 51 -5.28 7.77 -1.20
CA ARG A 51 -4.08 7.00 -0.82
C ARG A 51 -4.41 6.01 0.30
N ALA A 52 -4.09 4.73 0.08
CA ALA A 52 -4.30 3.70 1.08
C ALA A 52 -3.51 3.94 2.38
N LEU A 53 -4.10 3.56 3.52
CA LEU A 53 -3.49 3.73 4.86
C LEU A 53 -2.18 2.95 5.00
N ALA A 54 -2.12 1.74 4.43
CA ALA A 54 -0.93 0.90 4.42
C ALA A 54 0.20 1.49 3.56
N LEU A 55 -0.11 2.47 2.69
CA LEU A 55 0.86 3.23 1.90
C LEU A 55 1.13 4.60 2.53
N LEU A 56 0.95 4.74 3.85
CA LEU A 56 1.11 5.98 4.63
C LEU A 56 0.11 7.09 4.23
N GLY A 57 -1.07 6.73 3.72
CA GLY A 57 -2.16 7.67 3.54
C GLY A 57 -2.72 8.13 4.89
N LYS A 58 -2.81 9.45 5.10
CA LYS A 58 -3.46 10.02 6.30
C LYS A 58 -4.96 9.73 6.25
N ASP A 59 -5.58 9.36 7.37
CA ASP A 59 -7.04 9.22 7.45
C ASP A 59 -7.72 10.57 7.73
N VAL A 60 -7.61 11.48 6.78
CA VAL A 60 -8.20 12.83 6.82
C VAL A 60 -9.21 12.99 5.69
N ASN A 61 -10.21 13.87 5.86
CA ASN A 61 -11.28 14.05 4.88
C ASN A 61 -10.75 14.41 3.49
N ASN A 62 -9.67 15.18 3.40
CA ASN A 62 -9.03 15.53 2.11
C ASN A 62 -8.46 14.31 1.34
N ASN A 63 -8.04 13.28 2.08
CA ASN A 63 -7.61 12.00 1.47
C ASN A 63 -8.80 11.06 1.23
N CYS A 64 -10.01 11.43 1.62
CA CYS A 64 -11.22 10.65 1.41
C CYS A 64 -12.07 11.29 0.31
N GLY A 65 -12.85 10.46 -0.37
CA GLY A 65 -13.85 10.93 -1.32
C GLY A 65 -14.91 9.87 -1.58
N PRO A 66 -16.04 10.25 -2.17
CA PRO A 66 -17.02 9.28 -2.63
C PRO A 66 -16.45 8.47 -3.80
N ALA A 67 -16.66 7.16 -3.77
CA ALA A 67 -16.32 6.27 -4.87
C ALA A 67 -17.44 5.26 -5.10
N HIS A 68 -17.66 4.88 -6.37
CA HIS A 68 -18.49 3.73 -6.68
C HIS A 68 -17.90 2.49 -5.99
N TYR A 69 -18.79 1.61 -5.53
CA TYR A 69 -18.39 0.39 -4.84
C TYR A 69 -17.43 -0.47 -5.68
N ASP A 70 -17.72 -0.63 -6.97
CA ASP A 70 -16.90 -1.45 -7.88
C ASP A 70 -15.54 -0.81 -8.16
N CYS A 71 -15.48 0.51 -8.33
CA CYS A 71 -14.20 1.22 -8.52
C CYS A 71 -13.28 1.04 -7.30
N ALA A 72 -13.82 1.15 -6.09
CA ALA A 72 -13.04 0.96 -4.87
C ALA A 72 -12.54 -0.49 -4.72
N ARG A 73 -13.37 -1.47 -5.11
CA ARG A 73 -13.00 -2.89 -5.13
C ARG A 73 -11.87 -3.17 -6.12
N VAL A 74 -11.95 -2.60 -7.33
CA VAL A 74 -10.88 -2.73 -8.34
C VAL A 74 -9.58 -2.11 -7.82
N LYS A 75 -9.59 -0.85 -7.38
CA LYS A 75 -8.40 -0.16 -6.82
C LYS A 75 -7.73 -0.97 -5.71
N THR A 76 -8.52 -1.51 -4.78
CA THR A 76 -7.98 -2.33 -3.68
C THR A 76 -7.22 -3.53 -4.22
N HIS A 77 -7.78 -4.24 -5.20
CA HIS A 77 -7.21 -5.47 -5.73
C HIS A 77 -6.04 -5.26 -6.70
N THR A 78 -6.16 -4.30 -7.61
CA THR A 78 -5.21 -4.09 -8.70
C THR A 78 -4.04 -3.18 -8.32
N GLU A 79 -4.25 -2.25 -7.40
CA GLU A 79 -3.25 -1.25 -7.08
C GLU A 79 -2.74 -1.35 -5.64
N ASP A 80 -3.64 -1.35 -4.66
CA ASP A 80 -3.25 -1.25 -3.25
C ASP A 80 -2.60 -2.55 -2.78
N LEU A 81 -3.22 -3.71 -3.03
CA LEU A 81 -2.67 -5.01 -2.62
C LEU A 81 -1.28 -5.29 -3.20
N PRO A 82 -0.99 -5.08 -4.50
CA PRO A 82 0.35 -5.27 -5.04
C PRO A 82 1.39 -4.33 -4.45
N LYS A 83 1.04 -3.06 -4.19
CA LYS A 83 1.95 -2.08 -3.58
C LYS A 83 2.25 -2.38 -2.12
N ILE A 84 1.28 -2.95 -1.39
CA ILE A 84 1.46 -3.40 0.00
C ILE A 84 2.31 -4.68 0.04
N ARG A 85 2.06 -5.63 -0.87
CA ARG A 85 2.76 -6.92 -0.94
C ARG A 85 4.18 -6.79 -1.46
N LYS A 86 4.45 -5.85 -2.37
CA LYS A 86 5.82 -5.57 -2.80
C LYS A 86 6.54 -4.90 -1.63
N PRO A 87 7.51 -5.57 -0.98
CA PRO A 87 8.34 -4.88 -0.02
C PRO A 87 9.00 -3.71 -0.76
N SER A 88 8.87 -2.51 -0.21
CA SER A 88 9.61 -1.36 -0.71
C SER A 88 11.08 -1.77 -0.74
N ALA A 89 11.70 -1.75 -1.93
CA ALA A 89 13.11 -2.11 -2.13
C ALA A 89 14.10 -1.18 -1.36
N GLY A 90 13.60 -0.29 -0.50
CA GLY A 90 14.34 0.68 0.28
C GLY A 90 14.47 0.29 1.74
N ARG A 91 15.11 -0.86 2.02
CA ARG A 91 15.93 -1.05 3.24
C ARG A 91 16.86 -2.26 3.14
N LEU A 92 17.48 -2.48 1.97
CA LEU A 92 18.69 -3.29 1.93
C LEU A 92 19.81 -2.44 2.53
N CYS A 93 19.96 -2.46 3.85
CA CYS A 93 21.17 -1.97 4.50
C CYS A 93 22.31 -2.93 4.15
N THR A 94 22.92 -2.77 2.98
CA THR A 94 24.19 -3.45 2.66
C THR A 94 25.30 -2.77 3.44
N ARG A 95 25.40 -3.03 4.75
CA ARG A 95 26.64 -2.78 5.48
C ARG A 95 27.59 -3.93 5.14
N ALA A 96 28.28 -3.79 4.00
CA ALA A 96 29.30 -4.75 3.60
C ALA A 96 30.42 -4.75 4.65
N ARG A 97 30.50 -5.81 5.45
CA ARG A 97 31.64 -6.01 6.36
C ARG A 97 32.78 -6.58 5.51
N LYS A 98 33.84 -5.79 5.33
CA LYS A 98 35.09 -6.30 4.74
C LYS A 98 35.73 -7.27 5.73
N ARG A 99 36.24 -8.40 5.23
CA ARG A 99 37.13 -9.28 6.00
C ARG A 99 38.45 -8.55 6.27
N SER A 100 39.22 -9.04 7.23
CA SER A 100 40.56 -8.51 7.58
C SER A 100 41.56 -8.58 6.41
N ASP A 101 41.29 -9.39 5.38
CA ASP A 101 42.06 -9.54 4.14
C ASP A 101 41.61 -8.56 3.02
N GLY A 102 40.67 -7.65 3.30
CA GLY A 102 40.18 -6.65 2.36
C GLY A 102 39.15 -7.14 1.33
N ARG A 103 38.83 -8.45 1.29
CA ARG A 103 37.81 -8.99 0.37
C ARG A 103 36.39 -8.77 0.93
N LEU A 104 35.43 -8.53 0.04
CA LEU A 104 34.01 -8.49 0.38
C LEU A 104 33.58 -9.89 0.82
N ALA A 105 32.99 -10.03 2.01
CA ALA A 105 32.40 -11.30 2.42
C ALA A 105 31.24 -11.63 1.48
N GLU A 106 31.38 -12.69 0.70
CA GLU A 106 30.34 -13.18 -0.20
C GLU A 106 29.09 -13.58 0.62
N ASN A 107 27.97 -12.91 0.31
CA ASN A 107 26.59 -13.29 0.64
C ASN A 107 26.22 -13.39 2.13
N VAL A 108 25.89 -12.24 2.73
CA VAL A 108 25.10 -12.18 3.97
C VAL A 108 23.98 -11.15 3.81
N LEU A 109 22.74 -11.63 3.59
CA LEU A 109 21.52 -10.86 3.76
C LEU A 109 20.99 -11.11 5.17
N LEU A 110 21.22 -10.18 6.08
CA LEU A 110 20.63 -10.21 7.42
C LEU A 110 19.25 -9.57 7.37
N ALA A 111 18.21 -10.41 7.27
CA ALA A 111 16.88 -10.04 7.75
C ALA A 111 16.88 -10.17 9.28
N GLU A 112 16.23 -9.21 9.95
CA GLU A 112 16.12 -9.07 11.41
C GLU A 112 16.16 -10.42 12.16
N GLY A 113 17.32 -10.76 12.73
CA GLY A 113 17.49 -11.87 13.67
C GLY A 113 17.57 -13.29 13.12
N TYR A 114 17.41 -13.54 11.81
CA TYR A 114 17.54 -14.89 11.24
C TYR A 114 18.47 -14.93 10.03
N ALA A 115 19.56 -15.70 10.14
CA ALA A 115 20.45 -15.99 9.02
C ALA A 115 19.83 -17.08 8.14
N ILE A 116 19.27 -16.70 6.98
CA ILE A 116 18.87 -17.67 5.96
C ILE A 116 20.10 -17.98 5.11
N SER A 117 20.78 -19.07 5.42
CA SER A 117 21.84 -19.59 4.56
C SER A 117 21.23 -20.35 3.38
N TRP A 118 21.22 -19.75 2.19
CA TRP A 118 21.01 -20.50 0.96
C TRP A 118 22.36 -21.03 0.51
N ARG A 119 22.60 -22.33 0.67
CA ARG A 119 23.67 -22.99 -0.08
C ARG A 119 23.22 -23.07 -1.53
N PRO A 120 23.91 -22.44 -2.50
CA PRO A 120 23.68 -22.78 -3.89
C PRO A 120 23.95 -24.29 -4.06
N LYS A 121 23.04 -24.98 -4.75
CA LYS A 121 23.26 -26.36 -5.20
C LYS A 121 24.39 -26.32 -6.23
N VAL A 122 25.64 -26.29 -5.77
CA VAL A 122 26.78 -26.57 -6.63
C VAL A 122 26.66 -28.03 -7.06
N LYS A 123 26.37 -28.27 -8.34
CA LYS A 123 26.64 -29.57 -8.96
C LYS A 123 28.13 -29.82 -8.74
N ARG A 124 28.46 -30.82 -7.91
CA ARG A 124 29.83 -31.29 -7.78
C ARG A 124 30.32 -31.69 -9.18
N PRO A 125 31.48 -31.24 -9.65
CA PRO A 125 32.11 -31.91 -10.78
C PRO A 125 32.42 -33.34 -10.37
N TRP A 126 32.04 -34.29 -11.22
CA TRP A 126 32.54 -35.65 -11.17
C TRP A 126 34.07 -35.58 -11.32
N CYS A 127 34.80 -36.00 -10.29
CA CYS A 127 36.21 -36.32 -10.44
C CYS A 127 36.27 -37.69 -11.14
N GLY A 128 36.88 -37.72 -12.32
CA GLY A 128 37.32 -38.97 -12.94
C GLY A 128 38.51 -39.57 -12.20
#